data_AF-A0A348SE95-F1
#
_entry.id   AF-A0A348SE95-F1
#
_cell.length_a   1.000
_cell.length_b   1.000
_cell.length_c   1.000
_cell.angle_alpha   90.00
_cell.angle_beta   90.00
_cell.angle_gamma   90.00
#
_symmetry.space_group_name_H-M   'P 1'
#
loop_
_entity.id
_entity.type
_entity.pdbx_description
1 polymer ?
#
loop_
_entity_poly.entity_id
_entity_poly.type
_entity_poly.pdbx_seq_one_letter_code
_entity_poly.pdbx_strand_id
1 'polypeptide(L)'
;MSNHRAEIGAAAEREAAAALASAGWQILACNLRVAGLEIDILARDETGRLVAVEVRARLRVGEATPAEILGQRKRAALRRQREAISGLTRVDLLLVAGPPGERRLRLVRGVAERGTRWEEGGRITRHPIGSP
;
A
#
# COMPACT_ATOMS: atom_id res chain seq x y z
N MET A 1 -8.64 14.61 21.42
CA MET A 1 -7.31 14.68 20.77
C MET A 1 -7.05 13.46 19.86
N SER A 2 -7.87 13.23 18.82
CA SER A 2 -7.80 11.99 18.00
C SER A 2 -7.76 12.20 16.48
N ASN A 3 -7.56 13.43 15.98
CA ASN A 3 -7.67 13.72 14.53
C ASN A 3 -6.35 13.56 13.76
N HIS A 4 -5.21 13.78 14.40
CA HIS A 4 -3.92 13.86 13.70
C HIS A 4 -3.49 12.54 13.04
N ARG A 5 -3.75 11.40 13.70
CA ARG A 5 -3.45 10.07 13.11
C ARG A 5 -4.34 9.73 11.93
N ALA A 6 -5.63 10.07 12.01
CA ALA A 6 -6.57 9.84 10.93
C ALA A 6 -6.25 10.72 9.71
N GLU A 7 -5.91 11.99 9.93
CA GLU A 7 -5.46 12.91 8.89
C GLU A 7 -4.17 12.45 8.21
N ILE A 8 -3.18 11.96 8.98
CA ILE A 8 -1.96 11.37 8.44
C ILE A 8 -2.27 10.14 7.58
N GLY A 9 -3.20 9.28 8.01
CA GLY A 9 -3.65 8.10 7.27
C GLY A 9 -4.29 8.48 5.94
N ALA A 10 -5.29 9.36 5.96
CA ALA A 10 -5.98 9.81 4.76
C ALA A 10 -5.05 10.56 3.78
N ALA A 11 -4.07 11.31 4.29
CA ALA A 11 -3.05 11.94 3.45
C ALA A 11 -2.14 10.88 2.78
N ALA A 12 -1.74 9.85 3.52
CA ALA A 12 -0.92 8.76 2.98
C ALA A 12 -1.65 7.95 1.91
N GLU A 13 -2.94 7.65 2.10
CA GLU A 13 -3.77 6.95 1.12
C GLU A 13 -3.92 7.74 -0.19
N ARG A 14 -4.18 9.06 -0.09
CA ARG A 14 -4.26 9.93 -1.28
C ARG A 14 -2.94 9.97 -2.04
N GLU A 15 -1.82 10.09 -1.33
CA GLU A 15 -0.50 10.10 -1.94
C GLU A 15 -0.15 8.75 -2.60
N ALA A 16 -0.50 7.64 -1.93
CA ALA A 16 -0.35 6.29 -2.45
C ALA A 16 -1.14 6.11 -3.75
N ALA A 17 -2.43 6.45 -3.76
CA ALA A 17 -3.28 6.34 -4.94
C ALA A 17 -2.77 7.18 -6.10
N ALA A 18 -2.36 8.42 -5.82
CA ALA A 18 -1.80 9.30 -6.85
C ALA A 18 -0.48 8.75 -7.43
N ALA A 19 0.40 8.19 -6.59
CA ALA A 19 1.66 7.64 -7.05
C ALA A 19 1.49 6.35 -7.86
N LEU A 20 0.57 5.47 -7.45
CA LEU A 20 0.21 4.28 -8.23
C LEU A 20 -0.37 4.68 -9.59
N ALA A 21 -1.29 5.65 -9.63
CA ALA A 21 -1.83 6.17 -10.89
C ALA A 21 -0.74 6.75 -11.80
N SER A 22 0.18 7.55 -11.27
CA SER A 22 1.32 8.08 -12.03
C SER A 22 2.29 6.98 -12.51
N ALA A 23 2.34 5.84 -11.82
CA ALA A 23 3.11 4.66 -12.23
C ALA A 23 2.36 3.77 -13.24
N GLY A 24 1.22 4.22 -13.78
CA GLY A 24 0.45 3.51 -14.81
C GLY A 24 -0.58 2.52 -14.26
N TRP A 25 -0.84 2.52 -12.96
CA TRP A 25 -1.88 1.67 -12.37
C TRP A 25 -3.26 2.30 -12.55
N GLN A 26 -4.29 1.48 -12.74
CA GLN A 26 -5.67 1.94 -12.77
C GLN A 26 -6.29 1.81 -11.37
N ILE A 27 -6.54 2.94 -10.71
CA ILE A 27 -7.25 2.95 -9.43
C ILE A 27 -8.74 2.66 -9.66
N LEU A 28 -9.26 1.62 -9.01
CA LEU A 28 -10.66 1.22 -9.11
C LEU A 28 -11.49 1.73 -7.94
N ALA A 29 -10.94 1.68 -6.73
CA ALA A 29 -11.57 2.20 -5.52
C ALA A 29 -10.52 2.51 -4.44
N CYS A 30 -10.83 3.46 -3.56
CA CYS A 30 -10.10 3.70 -2.32
C CYS A 30 -11.05 3.55 -1.12
N ASN A 31 -10.53 3.14 0.03
CA ASN A 31 -11.28 2.94 1.28
C ASN A 31 -12.51 2.04 1.08
N LEU A 32 -12.31 0.96 0.31
CA LEU A 32 -13.37 0.02 -0.04
C LEU A 32 -13.66 -0.90 1.15
N ARG A 33 -14.92 -0.92 1.55
CA ARG A 33 -15.46 -1.90 2.51
C ARG A 33 -16.31 -2.92 1.77
N VAL A 34 -15.89 -4.18 1.76
CA VAL A 34 -16.59 -5.26 1.07
C VAL A 34 -16.54 -6.53 1.90
N ALA A 35 -17.69 -7.19 2.10
CA ALA A 35 -17.79 -8.45 2.85
C ALA A 35 -17.10 -8.42 4.24
N GLY A 36 -17.18 -7.30 4.96
CA GLY A 36 -16.55 -7.13 6.27
C GLY A 36 -15.02 -6.95 6.23
N LEU A 37 -14.44 -6.82 5.03
CA LEU A 37 -13.03 -6.54 4.80
C LEU A 37 -12.84 -5.08 4.40
N GLU A 38 -11.70 -4.52 4.78
CA GLU A 38 -11.30 -3.16 4.44
C GLU A 38 -10.09 -3.21 3.52
N ILE A 39 -10.15 -2.45 2.43
CA ILE A 39 -9.11 -2.35 1.42
C ILE A 39 -8.81 -0.87 1.20
N ASP A 40 -7.60 -0.45 1.53
CA ASP A 40 -7.20 0.95 1.39
C ASP A 40 -7.25 1.38 -0.09
N ILE A 41 -6.70 0.56 -1.00
CA ILE A 41 -6.77 0.78 -2.45
C ILE A 41 -7.00 -0.54 -3.19
N LEU A 42 -7.96 -0.55 -4.10
CA LEU A 42 -8.17 -1.60 -5.11
C LEU A 42 -7.80 -1.04 -6.48
N ALA A 43 -6.94 -1.74 -7.22
CA ALA A 43 -6.42 -1.26 -8.50
C ALA A 43 -6.16 -2.40 -9.49
N ARG A 44 -5.96 -2.04 -10.76
CA ARG A 44 -5.24 -2.89 -11.71
C ARG A 44 -3.79 -2.42 -11.80
N ASP A 45 -2.84 -3.34 -11.68
CA ASP A 45 -1.43 -3.02 -11.90
C ASP A 45 -1.12 -2.79 -13.39
N GLU A 46 0.12 -2.43 -13.71
CA GLU A 46 0.57 -2.16 -15.08
C GLU A 46 0.34 -3.34 -16.06
N THR A 47 0.15 -4.56 -15.55
CA THR A 47 -0.12 -5.76 -16.34
C THR A 47 -1.62 -6.10 -16.44
N GLY A 48 -2.49 -5.28 -15.83
CA GLY A 48 -3.94 -5.47 -15.80
C GLY A 48 -4.45 -6.38 -14.68
N ARG A 49 -3.57 -6.87 -13.80
CA ARG A 49 -3.93 -7.76 -12.68
C ARG A 49 -4.68 -7.00 -11.59
N LEU A 50 -5.73 -7.60 -11.03
CA LEU A 50 -6.45 -7.01 -9.89
C LEU A 50 -5.60 -7.16 -8.62
N VAL A 51 -5.28 -6.03 -7.98
CA VAL A 51 -4.39 -5.92 -6.81
C VAL A 51 -5.06 -5.09 -5.73
N ALA A 52 -4.96 -5.57 -4.49
CA ALA A 52 -5.31 -4.82 -3.30
C ALA A 52 -4.02 -4.28 -2.67
N VAL A 53 -3.99 -3.01 -2.29
CA VAL A 53 -2.82 -2.37 -1.69
C VAL A 53 -3.17 -1.90 -0.29
N GLU A 54 -2.45 -2.42 0.71
CA GLU A 54 -2.43 -1.89 2.07
C GLU A 54 -1.46 -0.70 2.12
N VAL A 55 -1.90 0.43 2.68
CA VAL A 55 -1.09 1.64 2.82
C VAL A 55 -0.66 1.81 4.27
N ARG A 56 0.63 2.09 4.49
CA ARG A 56 1.17 2.34 5.84
C ARG A 56 2.01 3.61 5.90
N ALA A 57 1.52 4.59 6.64
CA ALA A 57 2.27 5.79 6.98
C ALA A 57 3.33 5.49 8.05
N ARG A 58 4.55 6.00 7.85
CA ARG A 58 5.65 5.94 8.83
C ARG A 58 6.41 7.26 8.87
N LEU A 59 6.90 7.62 10.05
CA LEU A 59 7.69 8.86 10.22
C LEU A 59 9.13 8.74 9.70
N ARG A 60 9.69 7.53 9.64
CA ARG A 60 11.06 7.28 9.19
C ARG A 60 11.10 6.16 8.16
N VAL A 61 11.99 6.32 7.20
CA VAL A 61 12.46 5.24 6.32
C VAL A 61 13.37 4.37 7.18
N GLY A 62 13.03 3.10 7.35
CA GLY A 62 13.79 2.17 8.18
C GLY A 62 13.87 0.80 7.52
N GLU A 63 14.73 -0.05 8.08
CA GLU A 63 15.05 -1.39 7.54
C GLU A 63 14.03 -2.46 7.91
N ALA A 64 12.96 -2.11 8.65
CA ALA A 64 11.93 -3.05 9.07
C ALA A 64 11.37 -3.82 7.87
N THR A 65 11.41 -5.14 7.97
CA THR A 65 10.88 -6.07 7.00
C THR A 65 9.35 -5.94 6.92
N PRO A 66 8.72 -6.21 5.76
CA PRO A 66 7.26 -6.18 5.63
C PRO A 66 6.52 -6.99 6.70
N ALA A 67 7.12 -8.09 7.16
CA ALA A 67 6.59 -8.91 8.24
C ALA A 67 6.54 -8.17 9.58
N GLU A 68 7.59 -7.41 9.93
CA GLU A 68 7.64 -6.58 11.12
C GLU A 68 6.69 -5.38 11.02
N ILE A 69 6.45 -4.85 9.81
CA ILE A 69 5.52 -3.73 9.60
C ILE A 69 4.07 -4.16 9.79
N LEU A 70 3.67 -5.28 9.18
CA LEU A 70 2.28 -5.74 9.20
C LEU A 70 1.94 -6.48 10.51
N GLY A 71 2.91 -7.21 11.08
CA GLY A 71 2.66 -8.13 12.17
C GLY A 71 1.80 -9.34 11.74
N GLN A 72 1.72 -10.34 12.61
CA GLN A 72 1.06 -11.62 12.28
C GLN A 72 -0.45 -11.48 12.04
N ARG A 73 -1.16 -10.70 12.88
CA ARG A 73 -2.61 -10.53 12.79
C ARG A 73 -3.02 -9.89 11.46
N LYS A 74 -2.32 -8.84 11.01
CA LYS A 74 -2.64 -8.18 9.74
C LYS A 74 -2.33 -9.07 8.55
N ARG A 75 -1.21 -9.81 8.56
CA ARG A 75 -0.89 -10.77 7.49
C ARG A 75 -1.97 -11.85 7.34
N ALA A 76 -2.50 -12.37 8.46
CA ALA A 76 -3.61 -13.31 8.42
C ALA A 76 -4.89 -12.68 7.82
N ALA A 77 -5.19 -11.41 8.15
CA ALA A 77 -6.32 -10.69 7.58
C ALA A 77 -6.16 -10.48 6.05
N LEU A 78 -4.98 -10.07 5.59
CA LEU A 78 -4.68 -9.88 4.16
C LEU A 78 -4.77 -11.19 3.36
N ARG A 79 -4.39 -12.33 3.97
CA ARG A 79 -4.60 -13.65 3.37
C ARG A 79 -6.08 -13.96 3.17
N ARG A 80 -6.90 -13.77 4.22
CA ARG A 80 -8.35 -13.96 4.13
C ARG A 80 -8.97 -13.05 3.08
N GLN A 81 -8.49 -11.81 2.97
CA GLN A 81 -8.94 -10.89 1.94
C GLN A 81 -8.65 -11.41 0.52
N ARG A 82 -7.44 -11.90 0.28
CA ARG A 82 -7.06 -12.53 -1.00
C ARG A 82 -7.93 -13.75 -1.31
N GLU A 83 -8.26 -14.55 -0.31
CA GLU A 83 -9.08 -15.75 -0.47
C GLU A 83 -10.57 -15.42 -0.70
N ALA A 84 -11.09 -14.34 -0.11
CA ALA A 84 -12.50 -13.98 -0.16
C ALA A 84 -12.90 -13.18 -1.41
N ILE A 85 -11.97 -12.46 -2.03
CA ILE A 85 -12.26 -11.58 -3.17
C ILE A 85 -11.94 -12.32 -4.47
N SER A 86 -12.99 -12.69 -5.20
CA SER A 86 -12.85 -13.35 -6.50
C SER A 86 -12.02 -12.50 -7.47
N GLY A 87 -11.06 -13.14 -8.15
CA GLY A 87 -10.17 -12.50 -9.11
C GLY A 87 -9.06 -11.64 -8.51
N LEU A 88 -8.97 -11.48 -7.18
CA LEU A 88 -7.88 -10.77 -6.53
C LEU A 88 -6.58 -11.58 -6.64
N THR A 89 -5.65 -11.08 -7.45
CA THR A 89 -4.44 -11.83 -7.79
C THR A 89 -3.36 -11.69 -6.72
N ARG A 90 -3.19 -10.47 -6.20
CA ARG A 90 -2.09 -10.07 -5.32
C ARG A 90 -2.57 -9.09 -4.25
N VAL A 91 -1.89 -9.12 -3.11
CA VAL A 91 -2.01 -8.09 -2.07
C VAL A 91 -0.63 -7.49 -1.87
N ASP A 92 -0.52 -6.18 -2.00
CA ASP A 92 0.72 -5.42 -1.88
C ASP A 92 0.70 -4.52 -0.63
N LEU A 93 1.89 -4.14 -0.16
CA LEU A 93 2.08 -3.15 0.89
C LEU A 93 2.79 -1.94 0.30
N LEU A 94 2.20 -0.76 0.44
CA LEU A 94 2.82 0.50 0.07
C LEU A 94 3.12 1.32 1.32
N LEU A 95 4.41 1.52 1.58
CA LEU A 95 4.90 2.33 2.67
C LEU A 95 5.00 3.78 2.23
N VAL A 96 4.44 4.69 3.03
CA VAL A 96 4.57 6.13 2.87
C VAL A 96 5.40 6.65 4.04
N ALA A 97 6.69 6.90 3.81
CA ALA A 97 7.65 7.14 4.88
C ALA A 97 8.30 8.53 4.81
N GLY A 98 8.36 9.24 5.94
CA GLY A 98 8.99 10.56 6.06
C GLY A 98 7.99 11.67 6.42
N PRO A 99 8.49 12.89 6.73
CA PRO A 99 7.63 14.04 6.99
C PRO A 99 6.92 14.48 5.70
N PRO A 100 5.74 15.14 5.80
CA PRO A 100 5.10 15.76 4.64
C PRO A 100 6.10 16.61 3.84
N GLY A 101 6.10 16.47 2.51
CA GLY A 101 7.03 17.17 1.61
C GLY A 101 8.31 16.39 1.24
N GLU A 102 8.76 15.46 2.10
CA GLU A 102 9.95 14.61 1.85
C GLU A 102 9.61 13.11 1.86
N ARG A 103 8.33 12.79 1.65
CA ARG A 103 7.83 11.42 1.73
C ARG A 103 8.43 10.56 0.62
N ARG A 104 8.94 9.40 1.02
CA ARG A 104 9.39 8.33 0.14
C ARG A 104 8.37 7.22 0.13
N LEU A 105 8.08 6.68 -1.06
CA LEU A 105 7.18 5.55 -1.21
C LEU A 105 7.98 4.28 -1.51
N ARG A 106 7.58 3.17 -0.89
CA ARG A 106 8.16 1.84 -1.17
C ARG A 106 7.04 0.85 -1.35
N LEU A 107 6.98 0.22 -2.53
CA LEU A 107 6.05 -0.85 -2.81
C LEU A 107 6.73 -2.19 -2.50
N VAL A 108 6.00 -3.06 -1.81
CA VAL A 108 6.37 -4.43 -1.54
C VAL A 108 5.26 -5.30 -2.11
N ARG A 109 5.61 -6.14 -3.08
CA ARG A 109 4.63 -6.95 -3.80
C ARG A 109 4.37 -8.29 -3.10
N GLY A 110 3.14 -8.79 -3.18
CA GLY A 110 2.80 -10.17 -2.79
C GLY A 110 2.84 -10.47 -1.29
N VAL A 111 2.47 -9.52 -0.44
CA VAL A 111 2.65 -9.65 1.02
C VAL A 111 1.79 -10.72 1.71
N ALA A 112 0.77 -11.21 1.00
CA ALA A 112 -0.15 -12.25 1.47
C ALA A 112 0.11 -13.63 0.85
N GLU A 113 1.13 -13.78 0.01
CA GLU A 113 1.43 -15.06 -0.66
C GLU A 113 2.17 -16.05 0.30
N ARG A 114 2.08 -17.36 0.01
CA ARG A 114 2.74 -18.42 0.79
C ARG A 114 4.14 -18.68 0.22
N GLY A 115 5.14 -18.81 1.10
CA GLY A 115 6.51 -19.19 0.72
C GLY A 115 7.28 -18.13 -0.08
N THR A 116 6.70 -16.94 -0.25
CA THR A 116 7.22 -15.91 -1.14
C THR A 116 8.51 -15.32 -0.61
N ARG A 117 9.55 -15.37 -1.44
CA ARG A 117 10.69 -14.47 -1.32
C ARG A 117 10.15 -13.08 -1.60
N TRP A 118 10.06 -12.22 -0.59
CA TRP A 118 9.54 -10.86 -0.74
C TRP A 118 10.33 -10.15 -1.84
N GLU A 119 9.76 -10.05 -3.02
CA GLU A 119 10.35 -9.28 -4.09
C GLU A 119 10.12 -7.80 -3.76
N GLU A 120 11.20 -7.05 -3.62
CA GLU A 120 11.15 -5.59 -3.55
C GLU A 120 10.76 -5.05 -4.93
N GLY A 121 9.48 -5.22 -5.27
CA GLY A 121 8.92 -4.80 -6.54
C GLY A 121 8.74 -3.28 -6.60
N GLY A 122 9.82 -2.58 -6.96
CA GLY A 122 9.80 -1.22 -7.50
C GLY A 122 9.87 -0.11 -6.46
N ARG A 123 10.89 0.76 -6.58
CA ARG A 123 10.94 2.04 -5.86
C ARG A 123 9.86 2.95 -6.47
N ILE A 124 8.79 3.27 -5.72
CA ILE A 124 7.83 4.29 -6.15
C ILE A 124 8.37 5.65 -5.68
N THR A 125 8.99 6.42 -6.56
CA THR A 125 9.49 7.75 -6.20
C THR A 125 8.46 8.82 -6.54
N ARG A 126 7.97 9.58 -5.54
CA ARG A 126 7.58 10.98 -5.76
C ARG A 126 8.82 11.82 -5.45
N HIS A 127 9.58 12.21 -6.47
CA HIS A 127 10.54 13.30 -6.30
C HIS A 127 9.74 14.59 -6.10
N PRO A 128 10.13 15.49 -5.18
CA PRO A 128 9.53 16.81 -5.09
C PRO A 128 9.73 17.55 -6.42
N ILE A 129 8.66 18.15 -6.94
CA ILE A 129 8.76 19.10 -8.06
C ILE A 129 9.30 20.43 -7.48
N GLY A 130 10.61 20.65 -7.64
CA GLY A 130 11.33 21.95 -7.65
C GLY A 130 11.72 22.58 -6.29
N SER A 131 12.83 23.33 -6.11
CA SER A 131 13.92 23.84 -6.99
C SER A 131 14.97 24.60 -6.11
N PRO A 132 16.17 25.03 -6.58
CA PRO A 132 16.92 24.72 -7.81
C PRO A 132 17.97 23.62 -7.65
#